data_AF-A0A953Q0A3-F1
#
_entry.id   AF-A0A953Q0A3-F1
#
_cell.length_a   1.000
_cell.length_b   1.000
_cell.length_c   1.000
_cell.angle_alpha   90.00
_cell.angle_beta   90.00
_cell.angle_gamma   90.00
#
_symmetry.space_group_name_H-M   'P 1'
#
loop_
_entity.id
_entity.type
_entity.pdbx_description
1 polymer ?
#
loop_
_entity_poly.entity_id
_entity_poly.type
_entity_poly.pdbx_seq_one_letter_code
_entity_poly.pdbx_strand_id
1 'polypeptide(L)'
;MPEQGFPLPGSSYKELIKIIMGYRQVGQEAVPSDVAKLIGMHHTIVSRNNRFLVAVGVVQGGKKKTITPAGAELALALEYNAEDQIRVKWRAIVDSSDFLQKVVAAVRIRKSMDESSLETHVAYSAGQPKTPGVVTGAGTIVEILKVAGALLEEGGNLVAATTEATKSLEIPQEPRPYPHGPSSTGVLPVRADLAVTGGVHLNIEVRIQCTPSELDGLGEKLRKVVDDFNRNELRGGSVAPPTDSGTESE
;
A
#
# COMPACT_ATOMS: atom_id res chain seq x y z
N MET A 1 -15.65 -33.70 -1.51
CA MET A 1 -15.10 -32.91 -0.39
C MET A 1 -16.02 -31.73 -0.21
N PRO A 2 -16.49 -31.38 0.99
CA PRO A 2 -17.31 -30.17 1.13
C PRO A 2 -16.44 -28.99 0.69
N GLU A 3 -16.93 -28.18 -0.24
CA GLU A 3 -16.27 -26.92 -0.58
C GLU A 3 -16.09 -26.14 0.73
N GLN A 4 -14.85 -26.05 1.22
CA GLN A 4 -14.58 -25.28 2.42
C GLN A 4 -14.85 -23.82 2.06
N GLY A 5 -15.90 -23.26 2.64
CA GLY A 5 -16.28 -21.86 2.44
C GLY A 5 -15.14 -20.90 2.78
N PHE A 6 -15.28 -19.64 2.38
CA PHE A 6 -14.23 -18.64 2.53
C PHE A 6 -13.82 -18.45 4.02
N PRO A 7 -12.52 -18.44 4.34
CA PRO A 7 -12.08 -18.26 5.72
C PRO A 7 -12.22 -16.80 6.14
N LEU A 8 -13.10 -16.51 7.10
CA LEU A 8 -13.24 -15.18 7.68
C LEU A 8 -12.13 -14.87 8.71
N PRO A 9 -11.83 -13.58 8.96
CA PRO A 9 -10.98 -13.16 10.07
C PRO A 9 -11.48 -13.75 11.39
N GLY A 10 -10.55 -14.13 12.27
CA GLY A 10 -10.87 -14.72 13.57
C GLY A 10 -10.87 -13.73 14.73
N SER A 11 -10.74 -12.44 14.41
CA SER A 11 -10.45 -11.33 15.32
C SER A 11 -10.98 -10.02 14.75
N SER A 12 -11.01 -8.99 15.58
CA SER A 12 -11.39 -7.63 15.17
C SER A 12 -10.39 -7.02 14.17
N TYR A 13 -10.81 -5.98 13.45
CA TYR A 13 -9.92 -5.22 12.56
C TYR A 13 -8.65 -4.72 13.26
N LYS A 14 -8.78 -4.20 14.48
CA LYS A 14 -7.64 -3.71 15.28
C LYS A 14 -6.62 -4.79 15.62
N GLU A 15 -7.07 -6.01 15.89
CA GLU A 15 -6.17 -7.14 16.12
C GLU A 15 -5.56 -7.61 14.80
N LEU A 16 -6.34 -7.64 13.73
CA LEU A 16 -5.88 -8.03 12.40
C LEU A 16 -4.74 -7.15 11.90
N ILE A 17 -4.85 -5.82 12.01
CA ILE A 17 -3.78 -4.90 11.58
C ILE A 17 -2.48 -5.11 12.37
N LYS A 18 -2.58 -5.43 13.67
CA LYS A 18 -1.41 -5.77 14.49
C LYS A 18 -0.72 -7.04 14.00
N ILE A 19 -1.49 -8.04 13.58
CA ILE A 19 -0.94 -9.27 13.01
C ILE A 19 -0.22 -8.98 11.69
N ILE A 20 -0.82 -8.17 10.83
CA ILE A 20 -0.24 -7.77 9.53
C ILE A 20 1.10 -7.04 9.74
N MET A 21 1.14 -6.06 10.64
CA MET A 21 2.37 -5.35 11.03
C MET A 21 3.41 -6.31 11.65
N GLY A 22 2.97 -7.24 12.50
CA GLY A 22 3.84 -8.25 13.10
C GLY A 22 4.54 -9.13 12.07
N TYR A 23 3.83 -9.56 11.02
CA TYR A 23 4.46 -10.31 9.92
C TYR A 23 5.50 -9.48 9.16
N ARG A 24 5.26 -8.18 8.97
CA ARG A 24 6.24 -7.28 8.35
C ARG A 24 7.49 -7.16 9.20
N GLN A 25 7.33 -6.97 10.52
CA GLN A 25 8.44 -6.80 11.43
C GLN A 25 9.33 -8.05 11.56
N VAL A 26 8.76 -9.25 11.42
CA VAL A 26 9.58 -10.48 11.35
C VAL A 26 10.42 -10.51 10.06
N GLY A 27 9.88 -10.03 8.93
CA GLY A 27 10.63 -9.84 7.68
C GLY A 27 11.09 -11.11 6.96
N GLN A 28 10.84 -12.28 7.53
CA GLN A 28 11.22 -13.60 7.01
C GLN A 28 10.12 -14.65 7.27
N GLU A 29 10.34 -15.89 6.84
CA GLU A 29 9.45 -17.00 7.15
C GLU A 29 9.27 -17.18 8.67
N ALA A 30 8.04 -17.03 9.14
CA ALA A 30 7.69 -17.07 10.56
C ALA A 30 6.66 -18.16 10.84
N VAL A 31 6.77 -18.83 12.00
CA VAL A 31 5.60 -19.56 12.54
C VAL A 31 4.69 -18.58 13.30
N PRO A 32 3.39 -18.87 13.44
CA PRO A 32 2.45 -17.96 14.10
C PRO A 32 2.88 -17.57 15.52
N SER A 33 3.57 -18.47 16.22
CA SER A 33 4.10 -18.25 17.57
C SER A 33 5.19 -17.17 17.62
N ASP A 34 5.98 -17.01 16.57
CA ASP A 34 7.05 -16.00 16.53
C ASP A 34 6.44 -14.59 16.42
N VAL A 35 5.47 -14.45 15.51
CA VAL A 35 4.69 -13.22 15.34
C VAL A 35 3.91 -12.89 16.61
N ALA A 36 3.28 -13.89 17.23
CA ALA A 36 2.52 -13.73 18.45
C ALA A 36 3.37 -13.18 19.62
N LYS A 37 4.59 -13.73 19.80
CA LYS A 37 5.55 -13.24 20.80
C LYS A 37 5.94 -11.79 20.55
N LEU A 38 6.20 -11.44 19.29
CA LEU A 38 6.65 -10.11 18.90
C LEU A 38 5.62 -9.01 19.19
N ILE A 39 4.34 -9.29 18.90
CA ILE A 39 3.24 -8.31 19.05
C ILE A 39 2.47 -8.45 20.37
N GLY A 40 2.94 -9.29 21.29
CA GLY A 40 2.33 -9.50 22.60
C GLY A 40 0.92 -10.09 22.57
N MET A 41 0.64 -10.98 21.60
CA MET A 41 -0.67 -11.65 21.46
C MET A 41 -0.57 -13.16 21.66
N HIS A 42 -1.70 -13.80 21.97
CA HIS A 42 -1.74 -15.25 22.07
C HIS A 42 -1.63 -15.90 20.68
N HIS A 43 -0.82 -16.97 20.56
CA HIS A 43 -0.55 -17.61 19.26
C HIS A 43 -1.81 -18.12 18.52
N THR A 44 -2.85 -18.50 19.25
CA THR A 44 -4.12 -18.95 18.65
C THR A 44 -4.88 -17.82 17.96
N ILE A 45 -4.68 -16.57 18.37
CA ILE A 45 -5.27 -15.40 17.70
C ILE A 45 -4.60 -15.24 16.34
N VAL A 46 -3.27 -15.29 16.28
CA VAL A 46 -2.52 -15.21 15.02
C VAL A 46 -2.92 -16.37 14.09
N SER A 47 -2.88 -17.61 14.59
CA SER A 47 -3.16 -18.79 13.75
C SER A 47 -4.59 -18.82 13.20
N ARG A 48 -5.58 -18.33 13.96
CA ARG A 48 -6.98 -18.26 13.52
C ARG A 48 -7.17 -17.29 12.34
N ASN A 49 -6.42 -16.20 12.29
CA ASN A 49 -6.49 -15.20 11.21
C ASN A 49 -5.70 -15.57 9.95
N ASN A 50 -4.70 -16.46 10.07
CA ASN A 50 -3.82 -16.77 8.96
C ASN A 50 -4.53 -17.34 7.72
N ARG A 51 -5.61 -18.12 7.89
CA ARG A 51 -6.35 -18.64 6.74
C ARG A 51 -6.97 -17.52 5.91
N PHE A 52 -7.52 -16.50 6.58
CA PHE A 52 -8.02 -15.30 5.92
C PHE A 52 -6.89 -14.53 5.24
N LEU A 53 -5.80 -14.22 5.97
CA LEU A 53 -4.67 -13.44 5.43
C LEU A 53 -4.03 -14.11 4.20
N VAL A 54 -3.99 -15.45 4.16
CA VAL A 54 -3.57 -16.20 2.97
C VAL A 54 -4.60 -16.10 1.85
N ALA A 55 -5.89 -16.25 2.15
CA ALA A 55 -6.96 -16.19 1.16
C ALA A 55 -7.07 -14.82 0.47
N VAL A 56 -6.70 -13.73 1.14
CA VAL A 56 -6.65 -12.38 0.56
C VAL A 56 -5.26 -11.96 0.07
N GLY A 57 -4.27 -12.86 0.09
CA GLY A 57 -2.95 -12.59 -0.47
C GLY A 57 -2.07 -11.61 0.32
N VAL A 58 -2.37 -11.37 1.61
CA VAL A 58 -1.54 -10.52 2.49
C VAL A 58 -0.33 -11.28 3.02
N VAL A 59 -0.49 -12.58 3.27
CA VAL A 59 0.61 -13.50 3.61
C VAL A 59 0.55 -14.72 2.71
N GLN A 60 1.64 -15.44 2.58
CA GLN A 60 1.74 -16.65 1.78
C GLN A 60 2.48 -17.76 2.52
N GLY A 61 2.48 -18.97 1.95
CA GLY A 61 3.18 -20.13 2.50
C GLY A 61 2.27 -21.10 3.26
N GLY A 62 2.88 -22.17 3.78
CA GLY A 62 2.22 -23.31 4.43
C GLY A 62 2.27 -23.23 5.96
N LYS A 63 3.09 -24.08 6.60
CA LYS A 63 3.27 -24.09 8.06
C LYS A 63 3.93 -22.81 8.57
N LYS A 64 4.94 -22.34 7.84
CA LYS A 64 5.53 -21.01 8.01
C LYS A 64 4.85 -20.05 7.04
N LYS A 65 4.66 -18.82 7.50
CA LYS A 65 4.06 -17.74 6.72
C LYS A 65 5.09 -16.65 6.48
N THR A 66 5.00 -16.04 5.32
CA THR A 66 5.79 -14.86 4.95
C THR A 66 4.84 -13.81 4.44
N ILE A 67 5.10 -12.55 4.79
CA ILE A 67 4.33 -11.43 4.24
C ILE A 67 4.55 -11.33 2.73
N THR A 68 3.50 -11.03 1.96
CA THR A 68 3.63 -10.77 0.52
C THR A 68 4.07 -9.33 0.27
N PRO A 69 4.49 -8.95 -0.95
CA PRO A 69 4.77 -7.55 -1.27
C PRO A 69 3.57 -6.64 -1.00
N ALA A 70 2.36 -7.04 -1.42
CA ALA A 70 1.13 -6.30 -1.16
C ALA A 70 0.84 -6.16 0.34
N GLY A 71 1.03 -7.25 1.11
CA GLY A 71 0.89 -7.22 2.56
C GLY A 71 1.92 -6.32 3.24
N ALA A 72 3.16 -6.29 2.77
CA ALA A 72 4.24 -5.48 3.32
C ALA A 72 4.00 -3.98 3.08
N GLU A 73 3.51 -3.61 1.90
CA GLU A 73 3.11 -2.24 1.59
C GLU A 73 1.92 -1.79 2.45
N LEU A 74 0.92 -2.66 2.63
CA LEU A 74 -0.20 -2.40 3.54
C LEU A 74 0.29 -2.22 4.98
N ALA A 75 1.13 -3.13 5.47
CA ALA A 75 1.69 -3.07 6.82
C ALA A 75 2.49 -1.78 7.06
N LEU A 76 3.27 -1.33 6.06
CA LEU A 76 4.00 -0.06 6.10
C LEU A 76 3.04 1.12 6.23
N ALA A 77 1.97 1.15 5.44
CA ALA A 77 0.96 2.21 5.50
C ALA A 77 0.25 2.24 6.87
N LEU A 78 -0.04 1.07 7.44
CA LEU A 78 -0.61 0.92 8.79
C LEU A 78 0.34 1.41 9.88
N GLU A 79 1.63 1.11 9.78
CA GLU A 79 2.67 1.56 10.74
C GLU A 79 2.77 3.09 10.82
N TYR A 80 2.73 3.76 9.67
CA TYR A 80 2.81 5.22 9.59
C TYR A 80 1.46 5.92 9.67
N ASN A 81 0.37 5.15 9.84
CA ASN A 81 -1.00 5.65 9.87
C ASN A 81 -1.35 6.54 8.66
N ALA A 82 -0.84 6.18 7.49
CA ALA A 82 -1.02 6.93 6.25
C ALA A 82 -2.37 6.57 5.62
N GLU A 83 -3.45 7.24 6.05
CA GLU A 83 -4.85 6.88 5.74
C GLU A 83 -5.13 6.69 4.23
N ASP A 84 -4.66 7.61 3.39
CA ASP A 84 -4.83 7.50 1.94
C ASP A 84 -4.14 6.25 1.37
N GLN A 85 -2.94 5.96 1.86
CA GLN A 85 -2.19 4.77 1.45
C GLN A 85 -2.86 3.51 1.99
N ILE A 86 -3.34 3.51 3.23
CA ILE A 86 -4.10 2.39 3.80
C ILE A 86 -5.31 2.08 2.93
N ARG A 87 -6.08 3.11 2.54
CA ARG A 87 -7.22 2.98 1.63
C ARG A 87 -6.80 2.36 0.30
N VAL A 88 -5.78 2.91 -0.37
CA VAL A 88 -5.29 2.42 -1.68
C VAL A 88 -4.82 0.97 -1.60
N LYS A 89 -4.04 0.60 -0.56
CA LYS A 89 -3.53 -0.77 -0.39
C LYS A 89 -4.64 -1.76 -0.05
N TRP A 90 -5.57 -1.41 0.83
CA TRP A 90 -6.75 -2.24 1.08
C TRP A 90 -7.62 -2.38 -0.16
N ARG A 91 -7.80 -1.30 -0.93
CA ARG A 91 -8.58 -1.32 -2.17
C ARG A 91 -8.00 -2.32 -3.17
N ALA A 92 -6.69 -2.33 -3.37
CA ALA A 92 -6.02 -3.31 -4.23
C ALA A 92 -6.23 -4.77 -3.75
N ILE A 93 -6.21 -5.01 -2.44
CA ILE A 93 -6.50 -6.34 -1.87
C ILE A 93 -7.97 -6.73 -2.08
N VAL A 94 -8.89 -5.79 -1.89
CA VAL A 94 -10.33 -6.00 -2.13
C VAL A 94 -10.60 -6.30 -3.60
N ASP A 95 -9.95 -5.59 -4.52
CA ASP A 95 -10.11 -5.75 -5.97
C ASP A 95 -9.49 -7.04 -6.52
N SER A 96 -8.54 -7.63 -5.80
CA SER A 96 -7.94 -8.94 -6.14
C SER A 96 -8.63 -10.14 -5.48
N SER A 97 -9.62 -9.92 -4.62
CA SER A 97 -10.34 -10.99 -3.92
C SER A 97 -11.76 -11.17 -4.47
N ASP A 98 -12.01 -12.29 -5.16
CA ASP A 98 -13.32 -12.66 -5.68
C ASP A 98 -14.42 -12.64 -4.61
N PHE A 99 -14.10 -13.10 -3.41
CA PHE A 99 -15.06 -13.12 -2.30
C PHE A 99 -15.45 -11.69 -1.87
N LEU A 100 -14.45 -10.82 -1.67
CA LEU A 100 -14.70 -9.43 -1.25
C LEU A 100 -15.45 -8.65 -2.34
N GLN A 101 -15.11 -8.85 -3.61
CA GLN A 101 -15.85 -8.25 -4.73
C GLN A 101 -17.32 -8.71 -4.76
N LYS A 102 -17.61 -9.98 -4.49
CA LYS A 102 -18.99 -10.48 -4.42
C LYS A 102 -19.78 -9.83 -3.27
N VAL A 103 -19.15 -9.60 -2.13
CA VAL A 103 -19.77 -8.88 -1.00
C VAL A 103 -20.12 -7.44 -1.40
N VAL A 104 -19.18 -6.72 -2.01
CA VAL A 104 -19.42 -5.35 -2.51
C VAL A 104 -20.53 -5.32 -3.57
N ALA A 105 -20.53 -6.30 -4.49
CA ALA A 105 -21.56 -6.43 -5.51
C ALA A 105 -22.96 -6.66 -4.91
N ALA A 106 -23.06 -7.45 -3.83
CA ALA A 106 -24.33 -7.69 -3.16
C ALA A 106 -24.94 -6.40 -2.58
N VAL A 107 -24.12 -5.54 -1.95
CA VAL A 107 -24.56 -4.22 -1.48
C VAL A 107 -24.98 -3.34 -2.66
N ARG A 108 -24.20 -3.34 -3.74
CA ARG A 108 -24.51 -2.58 -4.96
C ARG A 108 -25.86 -2.98 -5.56
N ILE A 109 -26.14 -4.27 -5.65
CA ILE A 109 -27.41 -4.81 -6.19
C ILE A 109 -28.60 -4.37 -5.33
N ARG A 110 -28.43 -4.37 -4.01
CA ARG A 110 -29.48 -3.95 -3.05
C ARG A 110 -29.57 -2.44 -2.89
N LYS A 111 -28.65 -1.67 -3.48
CA LYS A 111 -28.47 -0.21 -3.38
C LYS A 111 -28.08 0.29 -1.98
N SER A 112 -28.56 -0.34 -0.92
CA SER A 112 -28.28 0.01 0.47
C SER A 112 -28.52 -1.20 1.37
N MET A 113 -27.71 -1.35 2.42
CA MET A 113 -27.85 -2.39 3.44
C MET A 113 -27.41 -1.88 4.80
N ASP A 114 -28.12 -2.23 5.88
CA ASP A 114 -27.58 -2.01 7.23
C ASP A 114 -26.41 -2.96 7.53
N GLU A 115 -25.57 -2.58 8.50
CA GLU A 115 -24.35 -3.32 8.87
C GLU A 115 -24.65 -4.76 9.32
N SER A 116 -25.68 -4.97 10.14
CA SER A 116 -26.01 -6.31 10.66
C SER A 116 -26.50 -7.27 9.56
N SER A 117 -27.28 -6.74 8.62
CA SER A 117 -27.70 -7.47 7.42
C SER A 117 -26.50 -7.83 6.55
N LEU A 118 -25.52 -6.92 6.41
CA LEU A 118 -24.31 -7.20 5.64
C LEU A 118 -23.42 -8.24 6.33
N GLU A 119 -23.21 -8.15 7.64
CA GLU A 119 -22.48 -9.17 8.41
C GLU A 119 -23.11 -10.55 8.24
N THR A 120 -24.44 -10.62 8.31
CA THR A 120 -25.18 -11.88 8.10
C THR A 120 -24.99 -12.39 6.68
N HIS A 121 -25.00 -11.50 5.67
CA HIS A 121 -24.72 -11.87 4.29
C HIS A 121 -23.28 -12.37 4.09
N VAL A 122 -22.29 -11.71 4.70
CA VAL A 122 -20.88 -12.14 4.65
C VAL A 122 -20.70 -13.53 5.24
N ALA A 123 -21.27 -13.79 6.43
CA ALA A 123 -21.21 -15.11 7.06
C ALA A 123 -21.85 -16.20 6.20
N TYR A 124 -23.02 -15.92 5.62
CA TYR A 124 -23.72 -16.83 4.72
C TYR A 124 -22.91 -17.10 3.44
N SER A 125 -22.43 -16.05 2.77
CA SER A 125 -21.63 -16.14 1.54
C SER A 125 -20.29 -16.85 1.77
N ALA A 126 -19.74 -16.76 2.99
CA ALA A 126 -18.55 -17.49 3.40
C ALA A 126 -18.82 -18.96 3.72
N GLY A 127 -20.08 -19.43 3.67
CA GLY A 127 -20.46 -20.79 4.02
C GLY A 127 -20.21 -21.14 5.49
N GLN A 128 -20.22 -20.14 6.39
CA GLN A 128 -19.92 -20.34 7.81
C GLN A 128 -21.17 -20.19 8.69
N PRO A 129 -21.30 -20.99 9.76
CA PRO A 129 -22.41 -20.87 10.68
C PRO A 129 -22.33 -19.55 11.47
N LYS A 130 -23.49 -18.99 11.82
CA LYS A 130 -23.58 -17.78 12.64
C LYS A 130 -23.19 -18.09 14.09
N THR A 131 -21.89 -17.99 14.38
CA THR A 131 -21.30 -18.06 15.72
C THR A 131 -20.72 -16.70 16.11
N PRO A 132 -20.52 -16.38 17.40
CA PRO A 132 -19.96 -15.10 17.80
C PRO A 132 -18.63 -14.77 17.10
N GLY A 133 -17.73 -15.75 16.96
CA GLY A 133 -16.46 -15.56 16.25
C GLY A 133 -16.63 -15.28 14.75
N VAL A 134 -17.63 -15.90 14.11
CA VAL A 134 -17.97 -15.64 12.69
C VAL A 134 -18.57 -14.26 12.52
N VAL A 135 -19.42 -13.80 13.45
CA VAL A 135 -19.96 -12.43 13.44
C VAL A 135 -18.84 -11.41 13.57
N THR A 136 -17.91 -11.59 14.51
CA THR A 136 -16.71 -10.72 14.61
C THR A 136 -15.89 -10.71 13.32
N GLY A 137 -15.70 -11.88 12.70
CA GLY A 137 -15.02 -11.99 11.42
C GLY A 137 -15.74 -11.26 10.29
N ALA A 138 -17.06 -11.40 10.23
CA ALA A 138 -17.90 -10.72 9.24
C ALA A 138 -17.85 -9.19 9.42
N GLY A 139 -17.99 -8.68 10.65
CA GLY A 139 -17.85 -7.26 10.93
C GLY A 139 -16.45 -6.73 10.58
N THR A 140 -15.41 -7.55 10.77
CA THR A 140 -14.05 -7.19 10.33
C THR A 140 -13.92 -7.09 8.81
N ILE A 141 -14.62 -7.92 8.04
CA ILE A 141 -14.73 -7.76 6.58
C ILE A 141 -15.42 -6.45 6.23
N VAL A 142 -16.54 -6.13 6.89
CA VAL A 142 -17.26 -4.87 6.66
C VAL A 142 -16.34 -3.68 6.93
N GLU A 143 -15.61 -3.69 8.04
CA GLU A 143 -14.64 -2.64 8.37
C GLU A 143 -13.54 -2.50 7.32
N ILE A 144 -12.96 -3.61 6.85
CA ILE A 144 -11.97 -3.59 5.75
C ILE A 144 -12.56 -2.92 4.50
N LEU A 145 -13.80 -3.26 4.14
CA LEU A 145 -14.46 -2.70 2.95
C LEU A 145 -14.74 -1.19 3.10
N LYS A 146 -15.09 -0.72 4.31
CA LYS A 146 -15.23 0.72 4.59
C LYS A 146 -13.90 1.45 4.49
N VAL A 147 -12.86 0.92 5.14
CA VAL A 147 -11.50 1.49 5.11
C VAL A 147 -10.95 1.53 3.68
N ALA A 148 -11.21 0.48 2.88
CA ALA A 148 -10.86 0.43 1.46
C ALA A 148 -11.61 1.46 0.60
N GLY A 149 -12.61 2.16 1.14
CA GLY A 149 -13.53 3.00 0.37
C GLY A 149 -14.41 2.20 -0.59
N ALA A 150 -14.57 0.89 -0.37
CA ALA A 150 -15.46 0.05 -1.16
C ALA A 150 -16.92 0.18 -0.73
N LEU A 151 -17.13 0.47 0.55
CA LEU A 151 -18.42 0.79 1.15
C LEU A 151 -18.36 2.17 1.80
N LEU A 152 -19.46 2.92 1.72
CA LEU A 152 -19.64 4.22 2.34
C LEU A 152 -20.84 4.17 3.29
N GLU A 153 -20.75 4.89 4.40
CA GLU A 153 -21.86 5.05 5.34
C GLU A 153 -22.72 6.25 4.91
N GLU A 154 -23.97 5.99 4.57
CA GLU A 154 -24.97 7.00 4.19
C GLU A 154 -26.27 6.76 4.97
N GLY A 155 -26.65 7.73 5.80
CA GLY A 155 -27.93 7.68 6.54
C GLY A 155 -28.08 6.45 7.44
N GLY A 156 -26.98 5.96 8.04
CA GLY A 156 -26.98 4.76 8.90
C GLY A 156 -26.97 3.44 8.14
N ASN A 157 -26.85 3.46 6.81
CA ASN A 157 -26.72 2.27 5.98
C ASN A 157 -25.40 2.29 5.19
N LEU A 158 -25.02 1.12 4.68
CA LEU A 158 -23.87 0.92 3.83
C LEU A 158 -24.29 0.90 2.37
N VAL A 159 -23.62 1.73 1.56
CA VAL A 159 -23.77 1.77 0.11
C VAL A 159 -22.45 1.39 -0.56
N ALA A 160 -22.52 0.73 -1.71
CA ALA A 160 -21.31 0.41 -2.46
C ALA A 160 -20.80 1.66 -3.18
N ALA A 161 -19.51 1.95 -3.07
CA ALA A 161 -18.91 3.06 -3.80
C ALA A 161 -19.12 2.87 -5.32
N THR A 162 -19.57 3.92 -5.97
CA THR A 162 -19.64 4.00 -7.44
C THR A 162 -18.26 4.26 -8.00
N THR A 163 -17.98 3.68 -9.16
CA THR A 163 -16.69 3.85 -9.87
C THR A 163 -16.38 5.33 -10.19
N GLU A 164 -17.41 6.20 -10.24
CA GLU A 164 -17.24 7.64 -10.42
C GLU A 164 -16.78 8.36 -9.14
N ALA A 165 -17.24 7.93 -7.96
CA ALA A 165 -16.79 8.48 -6.69
C ALA A 165 -15.31 8.17 -6.40
N THR A 166 -14.79 7.08 -6.97
CA THR A 166 -13.37 6.71 -6.87
C THR A 166 -12.49 7.47 -7.86
N LYS A 167 -13.03 7.84 -9.04
CA LYS A 167 -12.34 8.67 -10.04
C LYS A 167 -12.16 10.13 -9.62
N SER A 168 -12.96 10.64 -8.68
CA SER A 168 -12.83 12.03 -8.22
C SER A 168 -11.57 12.29 -7.37
N LEU A 169 -10.76 11.25 -7.11
CA LEU A 169 -9.41 11.34 -6.53
C LEU A 169 -8.30 11.01 -7.56
N GLU A 170 -8.65 10.69 -8.80
CA GLU A 170 -7.70 10.63 -9.92
C GLU A 170 -7.63 12.02 -10.55
N ILE A 171 -6.45 12.63 -10.47
CA ILE A 171 -6.10 13.83 -11.23
C ILE A 171 -6.40 13.56 -12.72
N PRO A 172 -7.18 14.41 -13.43
CA PRO A 172 -7.54 14.14 -14.81
C PRO A 172 -6.31 14.01 -15.73
N GLN A 173 -6.09 12.82 -16.29
CA GLN A 173 -5.31 12.68 -17.52
C GLN A 173 -6.26 12.93 -18.70
N GLU A 174 -6.20 14.11 -19.31
CA GLU A 174 -6.87 14.37 -20.59
C GLU A 174 -6.22 13.54 -21.72
N PRO A 175 -7.00 12.82 -22.53
CA PRO A 175 -6.51 12.13 -23.71
C PRO A 175 -6.45 13.11 -24.88
N ARG A 176 -5.33 13.14 -25.62
CA ARG A 176 -5.31 13.75 -26.95
C ARG A 176 -5.05 12.73 -28.06
N PRO A 177 -5.68 12.94 -29.24
CA PRO A 177 -5.85 11.93 -30.28
C PRO A 177 -4.65 11.93 -31.23
N TYR A 178 -4.24 10.74 -31.67
CA TYR A 178 -3.32 10.60 -32.81
C TYR A 178 -4.04 10.99 -34.11
N PRO A 179 -3.32 11.66 -35.02
CA PRO A 179 -3.31 11.16 -36.39
C PRO A 179 -1.89 11.04 -36.95
N HIS A 180 -1.63 9.84 -37.49
CA HIS A 180 -0.77 9.51 -38.64
C HIS A 180 0.67 10.05 -38.73
N GLY A 181 1.63 9.12 -38.75
CA GLY A 181 2.94 9.34 -39.40
C GLY A 181 2.79 9.53 -40.93
N PRO A 182 3.88 9.91 -41.64
CA PRO A 182 4.89 8.89 -41.94
C PRO A 182 6.37 9.33 -41.86
N SER A 183 7.17 8.39 -41.39
CA SER A 183 8.44 7.89 -41.98
C SER A 183 9.68 8.79 -42.19
N SER A 184 10.80 8.13 -41.88
CA SER A 184 12.22 8.40 -42.21
C SER A 184 12.88 9.47 -41.34
N THR A 185 14.09 9.32 -40.80
CA THR A 185 15.16 8.32 -41.00
C THR A 185 16.19 8.54 -39.87
N GLY A 186 16.83 7.47 -39.37
CA GLY A 186 18.27 7.56 -39.04
C GLY A 186 18.72 7.30 -37.60
N VAL A 187 19.12 6.04 -37.37
CA VAL A 187 20.31 5.52 -36.63
C VAL A 187 20.43 5.71 -35.09
N LEU A 188 20.57 4.55 -34.41
CA LEU A 188 21.02 4.26 -33.01
C LEU A 188 22.47 4.76 -32.72
N PRO A 189 23.09 4.62 -31.51
CA PRO A 189 22.68 4.02 -30.22
C PRO A 189 22.88 5.02 -29.02
N VAL A 190 22.62 4.72 -27.74
CA VAL A 190 23.54 4.08 -26.77
C VAL A 190 22.79 3.85 -25.46
N ARG A 191 22.84 2.61 -24.95
CA ARG A 191 22.58 2.30 -23.54
C ARG A 191 23.84 2.60 -22.74
N ALA A 192 23.70 3.34 -21.65
CA ALA A 192 24.68 3.36 -20.58
C ALA A 192 24.07 2.60 -19.39
N ASP A 193 24.51 1.35 -19.22
CA ASP A 193 24.44 0.70 -17.92
C ASP A 193 25.50 1.38 -17.04
N LEU A 194 25.06 2.15 -16.04
CA LEU A 194 25.89 2.44 -14.87
C LEU A 194 25.37 1.59 -13.72
N ALA A 195 26.03 0.45 -13.52
CA ALA A 195 26.14 -0.12 -12.21
C ALA A 195 27.03 0.82 -11.37
N VAL A 196 26.42 1.57 -10.45
CA VAL A 196 27.12 2.19 -9.33
C VAL A 196 26.49 1.67 -8.05
N THR A 197 27.32 0.94 -7.33
CA THR A 197 27.22 0.55 -5.93
C THR A 197 26.81 1.71 -5.03
N GLY A 198 25.74 1.53 -4.24
CA GLY A 198 25.45 2.29 -3.02
C GLY A 198 25.35 3.81 -3.19
N GLY A 199 24.16 4.31 -3.51
CA GLY A 199 23.87 5.74 -3.50
C GLY A 199 22.38 6.00 -3.38
N VAL A 200 22.00 6.91 -2.47
CA VAL A 200 20.61 7.32 -2.22
C VAL A 200 20.01 7.89 -3.51
N HIS A 201 18.88 7.34 -3.95
CA HIS A 201 18.09 7.90 -5.04
C HIS A 201 17.22 9.04 -4.50
N LEU A 202 17.53 10.29 -4.86
CA LEU A 202 16.73 11.45 -4.50
C LEU A 202 15.86 11.87 -5.68
N ASN A 203 14.54 11.82 -5.51
CA ASN A 203 13.59 12.33 -6.47
C ASN A 203 13.09 13.71 -6.00
N ILE A 204 13.43 14.79 -6.72
CA ILE A 204 13.04 16.16 -6.37
C ILE A 204 11.98 16.64 -7.38
N GLU A 205 10.75 16.86 -6.90
CA GLU A 205 9.68 17.48 -7.67
C GLU A 205 9.66 19.00 -7.39
N VAL A 206 9.99 19.81 -8.40
CA VAL A 206 9.97 21.28 -8.29
C VAL A 206 8.70 21.84 -8.94
N ARG A 207 7.84 22.47 -8.14
CA ARG A 207 6.61 23.13 -8.61
C ARG A 207 6.82 24.64 -8.67
N ILE A 208 6.70 25.23 -9.86
CA ILE A 208 6.86 26.67 -10.07
C ILE A 208 5.51 27.27 -10.46
N GLN A 209 4.99 28.13 -9.60
CA GLN A 209 3.84 28.97 -9.93
C GLN A 209 4.38 30.26 -10.55
N CYS A 210 4.06 30.49 -11.82
CA CYS A 210 4.42 31.71 -12.54
C CYS A 210 3.21 32.23 -13.31
N THR A 211 3.13 33.55 -13.47
CA THR A 211 2.14 34.19 -14.33
C THR A 211 2.65 34.25 -15.78
N PRO A 212 1.79 34.43 -16.80
CA PRO A 212 2.22 34.45 -18.21
C PRO A 212 3.31 35.49 -18.52
N SER A 213 3.36 36.59 -17.77
CA SER A 213 4.36 37.65 -17.89
C SER A 213 5.73 37.28 -17.31
N GLU A 214 5.83 36.16 -16.60
CA GLU A 214 7.04 35.68 -15.90
C GLU A 214 7.64 34.43 -16.55
N LEU A 215 7.07 33.99 -17.67
CA LEU A 215 7.59 32.86 -18.46
C LEU A 215 8.88 33.23 -19.20
N ASP A 216 9.02 34.51 -19.59
CA ASP A 216 10.22 35.01 -20.27
C ASP A 216 11.44 34.98 -19.33
N GLY A 217 12.47 34.22 -19.73
CA GLY A 217 13.70 34.03 -18.95
C GLY A 217 13.60 32.98 -17.83
N LEU A 218 12.45 32.32 -17.63
CA LEU A 218 12.28 31.27 -16.61
C LEU A 218 13.20 30.05 -16.88
N GLY A 219 13.41 29.71 -18.15
CA GLY A 219 14.28 28.61 -18.56
C GLY A 219 15.75 28.80 -18.16
N GLU A 220 16.27 30.04 -18.21
CA GLU A 220 17.64 30.34 -17.80
C GLU A 220 17.82 30.23 -16.29
N LYS A 221 16.82 30.70 -15.51
CA LYS A 221 16.80 30.58 -14.05
C LYS A 221 16.75 29.12 -13.60
N LEU A 222 15.90 28.30 -14.25
CA LEU A 222 15.81 26.87 -14.00
C LEU A 222 17.13 26.14 -14.28
N ARG A 223 17.79 26.46 -15.40
CA ARG A 223 19.09 25.89 -15.75
C ARG A 223 20.15 26.25 -14.72
N LYS A 224 20.17 27.50 -14.26
CA LYS A 224 21.09 27.95 -13.21
C LYS A 224 20.89 27.20 -11.90
N VAL A 225 19.64 26.97 -11.49
CA VAL A 225 19.33 26.18 -10.29
C VAL A 225 19.82 24.74 -10.43
N VAL A 226 19.57 24.07 -11.57
CA VAL A 226 20.07 22.71 -11.83
C VAL A 226 21.59 22.65 -11.81
N ASP A 227 22.26 23.63 -12.42
CA ASP A 227 23.72 23.69 -12.42
C ASP A 227 24.31 23.95 -11.02
N ASP A 228 23.64 24.75 -10.18
CA ASP A 228 24.08 25.03 -8.81
C ASP A 228 23.91 23.79 -7.91
N PHE A 229 22.83 23.01 -8.09
CA PHE A 229 22.66 21.71 -7.43
C PHE A 229 23.77 20.73 -7.82
N ASN A 230 24.15 20.69 -9.10
CA ASN A 230 25.24 19.82 -9.57
C ASN A 230 26.63 20.31 -9.14
N ARG A 231 26.83 21.62 -8.95
CA ARG A 231 28.12 22.20 -8.51
C ARG A 231 28.37 22.12 -7.01
N ASN A 232 27.31 22.01 -6.18
CA ASN A 232 27.47 22.03 -4.73
C ASN A 232 28.15 20.77 -4.16
N GLU A 233 28.33 19.73 -4.99
CA GLU A 233 29.13 18.53 -4.68
C GLU A 233 30.65 18.82 -4.54
N LEU A 234 31.14 20.01 -4.96
CA LEU A 234 32.58 20.32 -5.00
C LEU A 234 33.11 21.27 -3.90
N ARG A 235 32.29 21.65 -2.90
CA ARG A 235 32.74 22.56 -1.82
C ARG A 235 32.55 22.05 -0.39
N GLY A 236 32.28 20.75 -0.21
CA GLY A 236 32.16 20.11 1.11
C GLY A 236 33.34 19.19 1.47
N GLY A 237 34.59 19.67 1.40
CA GLY A 237 35.73 18.78 1.69
C GLY A 237 37.10 19.44 1.66
N SER A 238 37.35 20.40 2.55
CA SER A 238 38.72 20.75 2.96
C SER A 238 38.76 20.90 4.47
N VAL A 239 38.66 19.77 5.17
CA VAL A 239 39.17 19.65 6.54
C VAL A 239 40.68 19.48 6.40
N ALA A 240 41.44 20.47 6.84
CA ALA A 240 42.89 20.37 6.95
C ALA A 240 43.25 19.23 7.93
N PRO A 241 44.21 18.34 7.59
CA PRO A 241 44.64 17.27 8.48
C PRO A 241 45.53 17.80 9.61
N PRO A 242 45.63 17.08 10.75
CA PRO A 242 46.42 17.48 11.88
C PRO A 242 47.91 17.26 11.59
N THR A 243 48.74 18.26 11.86
CA THR A 243 50.19 18.06 11.97
C THR A 243 50.49 17.59 13.39
N ASP A 244 50.55 16.28 13.58
CA ASP A 244 51.27 15.65 14.66
C ASP A 244 52.71 15.40 14.18
N SER A 245 53.68 16.04 14.85
CA SER A 245 55.10 15.71 14.74
C SER A 245 55.58 15.50 16.17
N GLY A 246 55.70 14.23 16.54
CA GLY A 246 56.26 13.82 17.82
C GLY A 246 57.78 13.98 17.91
N THR A 247 58.27 13.71 19.13
CA THR A 247 59.65 13.37 19.54
C THR A 247 60.67 14.53 19.41
N GLU A 248 61.45 14.94 20.42
CA GLU A 248 62.31 14.24 21.39
C GLU A 248 62.87 15.36 22.33
N SER A 249 62.93 15.26 23.65
CA SER A 249 64.07 14.76 24.47
C SER A 249 64.52 15.83 25.48
N GLU A 250 64.87 15.34 26.68
CA GLU A 250 65.49 15.97 27.87
C GLU A 250 64.69 16.95 28.75
#